data_AF-A0A3B0YNM6-F1
#
_entry.id   AF-A0A3B0YNM6-F1
#
_cell.length_a   1.000
_cell.length_b   1.000
_cell.length_c   1.000
_cell.angle_alpha   90.00
_cell.angle_beta   90.00
_cell.angle_gamma   90.00
#
_symmetry.space_group_name_H-M   'P 1'
#
loop_
_entity.id
_entity.type
_entity.pdbx_description
1 polymer ?
#
loop_
_entity_poly.entity_id
_entity_poly.type
_entity_poly.pdbx_seq_one_letter_code
_entity_poly.pdbx_strand_id
1 'polypeptide(L)'
;MIVDALKNKLVVIDRKCEETARTEIDELYAEARYEAGRFHVPDFSRVTRVWLELIDRKEAEFNTEIERVLQRSGDSNMDTPRIVADVDRYFDEKHFINRFDVFVDGIVRQASRYGVKYDPNIYRTDLADAAYRAAVKNRLQAARDSVKSEVQLYVPDRASEKKGWKAKLLSANESIELKPNFFGLGINLNRFISQVVDKLGKRR
;
A
#
# COMPACT_ATOMS: atom_id res chain seq x y z
N MET A 1 -0.89 -24.36 -8.03
CA MET A 1 -1.26 -23.83 -9.37
C MET A 1 -1.95 -22.47 -9.30
N ILE A 2 -3.10 -22.31 -8.63
CA ILE A 2 -3.77 -20.99 -8.50
C ILE A 2 -2.96 -20.00 -7.66
N VAL A 3 -2.39 -20.43 -6.53
CA VAL A 3 -1.54 -19.59 -5.67
C VAL A 3 -0.29 -19.10 -6.42
N ASP A 4 0.36 -19.97 -7.20
CA ASP A 4 1.53 -19.60 -7.99
C ASP A 4 1.16 -18.66 -9.14
N ALA A 5 -0.02 -18.84 -9.75
CA ALA A 5 -0.54 -17.93 -10.75
C ALA A 5 -0.84 -16.54 -10.15
N LEU A 6 -1.50 -16.48 -8.99
CA LEU A 6 -1.74 -15.22 -8.26
C LEU A 6 -0.42 -14.55 -7.91
N LYS A 7 0.54 -15.28 -7.34
CA LYS A 7 1.87 -14.75 -7.01
C LYS A 7 2.55 -14.11 -8.22
N ASN A 8 2.56 -14.80 -9.36
CA ASN A 8 3.14 -14.27 -10.59
C ASN A 8 2.43 -12.98 -11.06
N LYS A 9 1.11 -12.88 -10.88
CA LYS A 9 0.37 -11.65 -11.18
C LYS A 9 0.71 -10.51 -10.22
N LEU A 10 0.81 -10.78 -8.92
CA LEU A 10 1.24 -9.78 -7.94
C LEU A 10 2.64 -9.26 -8.22
N VAL A 11 3.59 -10.11 -8.64
CA VAL A 11 4.93 -9.69 -9.08
C VAL A 11 4.86 -8.70 -10.25
N VAL A 12 4.02 -9.00 -11.25
CA VAL A 12 3.88 -8.15 -12.45
C VAL A 12 3.26 -6.80 -12.09
N ILE A 13 2.23 -6.80 -11.23
CA ILE A 13 1.60 -5.59 -10.72
C ILE A 13 2.61 -4.75 -9.95
N ASP A 14 3.30 -5.36 -8.98
CA ASP A 14 4.32 -4.71 -8.16
C ASP A 14 5.36 -4.00 -9.04
N ARG A 15 5.93 -4.73 -10.01
CA ARG A 15 6.90 -4.19 -10.94
C ARG A 15 6.36 -2.99 -11.73
N LYS A 16 5.13 -3.08 -12.24
CA LYS A 16 4.52 -1.99 -13.02
C LYS A 16 4.28 -0.74 -12.16
N CYS A 17 3.78 -0.92 -10.94
CA CYS A 17 3.60 0.20 -10.01
C CYS A 17 4.94 0.85 -9.66
N GLU A 18 5.97 0.05 -9.39
CA GLU A 18 7.34 0.51 -9.12
C GLU A 18 7.97 1.27 -10.28
N GLU A 19 7.84 0.76 -11.52
CA GLU A 19 8.35 1.42 -12.72
C GLU A 19 7.70 2.80 -12.92
N THR A 20 6.39 2.89 -12.64
CA THR A 20 5.67 4.17 -12.75
C THR A 20 6.16 5.17 -11.70
N ALA A 21 6.21 4.77 -10.43
CA ALA A 21 6.69 5.64 -9.35
C ALA A 21 8.16 6.06 -9.54
N ARG A 22 9.01 5.16 -10.05
CA ARG A 22 10.40 5.48 -10.35
C ARG A 22 10.54 6.55 -11.44
N THR A 23 9.72 6.49 -12.48
CA THR A 23 9.72 7.51 -13.54
C THR A 23 9.39 8.90 -12.96
N GLU A 24 8.35 8.98 -12.11
CA GLU A 24 7.97 10.23 -11.45
C GLU A 24 9.07 10.75 -10.49
N ILE A 25 9.79 9.86 -9.82
CA ILE A 25 10.92 10.23 -8.95
C ILE A 25 12.13 10.70 -9.76
N ASP A 26 12.42 10.07 -10.89
CA ASP A 26 13.50 10.48 -11.79
C ASP A 26 13.26 11.90 -12.34
N GLU A 27 12.00 12.25 -12.63
CA GLU A 27 11.61 13.62 -12.98
C GLU A 27 11.86 14.61 -11.83
N LEU A 28 11.50 14.24 -10.59
CA LEU A 28 11.76 15.07 -9.41
C LEU A 28 13.26 15.25 -9.15
N TYR A 29 14.08 14.24 -9.41
CA TYR A 29 15.54 14.39 -9.35
C TYR A 29 16.08 15.41 -10.36
N ALA A 30 15.49 15.50 -11.55
CA ALA A 30 15.91 16.45 -12.58
C ALA A 30 15.65 17.92 -12.16
N GLU A 31 14.76 18.16 -11.21
CA GLU A 31 14.50 19.49 -10.62
C GLU A 31 15.65 19.96 -9.71
N ALA A 32 16.50 19.06 -9.23
CA ALA A 32 17.59 19.35 -8.30
C ALA A 32 18.79 20.00 -9.01
N ARG A 33 18.73 21.28 -9.34
CA ARG A 33 19.73 21.92 -10.21
C ARG A 33 20.18 23.29 -9.72
N TYR A 34 21.37 23.70 -10.16
CA TYR A 34 21.85 25.05 -9.93
C TYR A 34 21.31 25.99 -11.02
N GLU A 35 20.52 26.98 -10.62
CA GLU A 35 19.88 27.94 -11.52
C GLU A 35 19.83 29.32 -10.85
N ALA A 36 20.00 30.39 -11.62
CA ALA A 36 19.94 31.77 -11.13
C ALA A 36 20.80 32.07 -9.87
N GLY A 37 21.96 31.40 -9.74
CA GLY A 37 22.88 31.59 -8.62
C GLY A 37 22.47 30.88 -7.32
N ARG A 38 21.51 29.94 -7.37
CA ARG A 38 21.08 29.13 -6.22
C ARG A 38 20.89 27.67 -6.60
N PHE A 39 21.12 26.78 -5.64
CA PHE A 39 20.75 25.37 -5.81
C PHE A 39 19.29 25.17 -5.42
N HIS A 40 18.51 24.71 -6.38
CA HIS A 40 17.11 24.36 -6.19
C HIS A 40 17.00 22.90 -5.78
N VAL A 41 16.23 22.65 -4.73
CA VAL A 41 15.84 21.31 -4.30
C VAL A 41 14.41 21.03 -4.78
N PRO A 42 14.09 19.77 -5.11
CA PRO A 42 12.72 19.39 -5.41
C PRO A 42 11.83 19.53 -4.17
N ASP A 43 10.53 19.67 -4.41
CA ASP A 43 9.54 19.68 -3.33
C ASP A 43 9.41 18.28 -2.72
N PHE A 44 9.89 18.12 -1.48
CA PHE A 44 9.82 16.85 -0.74
C PHE A 44 8.38 16.38 -0.48
N SER A 45 7.40 17.27 -0.52
CA SER A 45 5.98 16.90 -0.42
C SER A 45 5.53 16.12 -1.66
N ARG A 46 6.02 16.51 -2.85
CA ARG A 46 5.77 15.78 -4.10
C ARG A 46 6.44 14.41 -4.07
N VAL A 47 7.67 14.33 -3.59
CA VAL A 47 8.39 13.05 -3.41
C VAL A 47 7.62 12.11 -2.48
N THR A 48 7.18 12.64 -1.33
CA THR A 48 6.36 11.90 -0.37
C THR A 48 5.09 11.39 -1.02
N ARG A 49 4.38 12.26 -1.75
CA ARG A 49 3.14 11.91 -2.44
C ARG A 49 3.33 10.75 -3.42
N VAL A 50 4.38 10.78 -4.26
CA VAL A 50 4.64 9.69 -5.22
C VAL A 50 4.78 8.35 -4.53
N TRP A 51 5.48 8.30 -3.40
CA TRP A 51 5.65 7.05 -2.63
C TRP A 51 4.37 6.61 -1.92
N LEU A 52 3.53 7.53 -1.45
CA LEU A 52 2.23 7.18 -0.88
C LEU A 52 1.26 6.68 -1.96
N GLU A 53 1.23 7.33 -3.12
CA GLU A 53 0.43 6.91 -4.28
C GLU A 53 0.90 5.57 -4.84
N LEU A 54 2.19 5.22 -4.71
CA LEU A 54 2.68 3.88 -5.00
C LEU A 54 2.03 2.83 -4.09
N ILE A 55 1.95 3.11 -2.78
CA ILE A 55 1.32 2.20 -1.81
C ILE A 55 -0.17 2.03 -2.16
N ASP A 56 -0.87 3.13 -2.40
CA ASP A 56 -2.30 3.14 -2.75
C ASP A 56 -2.58 2.37 -4.05
N ARG A 57 -1.75 2.58 -5.09
CA ARG A 57 -1.85 1.85 -6.36
C ARG A 57 -1.63 0.35 -6.17
N LYS A 58 -0.59 -0.04 -5.43
CA LYS A 58 -0.32 -1.46 -5.13
C LYS A 58 -1.48 -2.09 -4.38
N GLU A 59 -2.00 -1.43 -3.36
CA GLU A 59 -3.16 -1.92 -2.59
C GLU A 59 -4.37 -2.17 -3.50
N ALA A 60 -4.75 -1.18 -4.31
CA ALA A 60 -5.92 -1.28 -5.18
C ALA A 60 -5.76 -2.37 -6.25
N GLU A 61 -4.60 -2.43 -6.92
CA GLU A 61 -4.35 -3.45 -7.95
C GLU A 61 -4.23 -4.86 -7.34
N PHE A 62 -3.63 -4.99 -6.15
CA PHE A 62 -3.54 -6.28 -5.44
C PHE A 62 -4.94 -6.78 -5.05
N ASN A 63 -5.76 -5.93 -4.43
CA ASN A 63 -7.13 -6.27 -4.05
C ASN A 63 -7.96 -6.70 -5.26
N THR A 64 -7.86 -5.94 -6.37
CA THR A 64 -8.56 -6.26 -7.61
C THR A 64 -8.15 -7.62 -8.18
N GLU A 65 -6.85 -7.93 -8.19
CA GLU A 65 -6.37 -9.20 -8.74
C GLU A 65 -6.69 -10.39 -7.81
N ILE A 66 -6.60 -10.19 -6.49
CA ILE A 66 -7.01 -11.17 -5.48
C ILE A 66 -8.49 -11.49 -5.64
N GLU A 67 -9.35 -10.47 -5.68
CA GLU A 67 -10.79 -10.62 -5.94
C GLU A 67 -11.01 -11.43 -7.23
N ARG A 68 -10.35 -11.04 -8.32
CA ARG A 68 -10.52 -11.67 -9.63
C ARG A 68 -10.10 -13.14 -9.65
N VAL A 69 -8.97 -13.48 -9.05
CA VAL A 69 -8.43 -14.85 -9.07
C VAL A 69 -9.21 -15.74 -8.10
N LEU A 70 -9.54 -15.23 -6.92
CA LEU A 70 -10.18 -16.01 -5.84
C LEU A 70 -11.69 -16.18 -6.05
N GLN A 71 -12.40 -15.20 -6.62
CA GLN A 71 -13.80 -15.39 -7.01
C GLN A 71 -13.98 -16.50 -8.07
N ARG A 72 -13.02 -16.64 -8.99
CA ARG A 72 -13.10 -17.62 -10.09
C ARG A 72 -12.72 -19.02 -9.69
N SER A 73 -11.89 -19.18 -8.67
CA SER A 73 -11.31 -20.47 -8.33
C SER A 73 -12.23 -21.32 -7.45
N GLY A 74 -13.06 -20.72 -6.59
CA GLY A 74 -13.97 -21.46 -5.70
C GLY A 74 -13.28 -22.51 -4.82
N ASP A 75 -11.95 -22.47 -4.75
CA ASP A 75 -11.11 -23.59 -4.35
C ASP A 75 -10.78 -23.45 -2.86
N SER A 76 -11.21 -24.43 -2.09
CA SER A 76 -11.19 -24.39 -0.62
C SER A 76 -9.82 -24.66 0.00
N ASN A 77 -8.81 -24.93 -0.83
CA ASN A 77 -7.48 -25.34 -0.41
C ASN A 77 -6.40 -24.29 -0.76
N MET A 78 -6.73 -23.01 -0.53
CA MET A 78 -5.82 -21.90 -0.75
C MET A 78 -4.75 -21.84 0.35
N ASP A 79 -3.49 -21.72 -0.04
CA ASP A 79 -2.37 -21.47 0.87
C ASP A 79 -2.29 -19.98 1.26
N THR A 80 -3.25 -19.56 2.08
CA THR A 80 -3.38 -18.20 2.62
C THR A 80 -2.11 -17.72 3.33
N PRO A 81 -1.43 -18.51 4.18
CA PRO A 81 -0.22 -18.06 4.85
C PRO A 81 0.88 -17.62 3.87
N ARG A 82 1.03 -18.34 2.76
CA ARG A 82 2.02 -18.00 1.72
C ARG A 82 1.69 -16.68 1.01
N ILE A 83 0.40 -16.43 0.71
CA ILE A 83 -0.04 -15.16 0.11
C ILE A 83 0.19 -14.00 1.09
N VAL A 84 -0.14 -14.18 2.37
CA VAL A 84 0.07 -13.16 3.40
C VAL A 84 1.55 -12.81 3.55
N ALA A 85 2.45 -13.81 3.53
CA ALA A 85 3.89 -13.59 3.56
C ALA A 85 4.40 -12.83 2.33
N ASP A 86 3.85 -13.11 1.14
CA ASP A 86 4.19 -12.36 -0.06
C ASP A 86 3.69 -10.90 0.03
N VAL A 87 2.50 -10.64 0.57
CA VAL A 87 1.98 -9.28 0.83
C VAL A 87 2.92 -8.52 1.77
N ASP A 88 3.32 -9.12 2.89
CA ASP A 88 4.25 -8.48 3.83
C ASP A 88 5.58 -8.10 3.18
N ARG A 89 6.04 -8.89 2.22
CA ARG A 89 7.25 -8.58 1.43
C ARG A 89 7.07 -7.39 0.49
N TYR A 90 5.95 -7.28 -0.21
CA TYR A 90 5.71 -6.16 -1.15
C TYR A 90 5.48 -4.82 -0.45
N PHE A 91 5.00 -4.87 0.79
CA PHE A 91 4.76 -3.70 1.63
C PHE A 91 5.82 -3.54 2.73
N ASP A 92 7.07 -4.00 2.53
CA ASP A 92 8.12 -3.92 3.56
C ASP A 92 8.40 -2.47 3.99
N GLU A 93 8.24 -2.21 5.30
CA GLU A 93 8.32 -0.84 5.85
C GLU A 93 9.74 -0.29 5.76
N LYS A 94 10.75 -1.12 6.03
CA LYS A 94 12.15 -0.70 5.96
C LYS A 94 12.51 -0.26 4.55
N HIS A 95 12.05 -1.01 3.57
CA HIS A 95 12.28 -0.71 2.18
C HIS A 95 11.69 0.66 1.79
N PHE A 96 10.45 0.96 2.16
CA PHE A 96 9.84 2.26 1.86
C PHE A 96 10.51 3.40 2.64
N ILE A 97 10.73 3.25 3.94
CA ILE A 97 11.40 4.28 4.75
C ILE A 97 12.76 4.68 4.15
N ASN A 98 13.56 3.71 3.72
CA ASN A 98 14.87 3.95 3.12
C ASN A 98 14.82 4.72 1.78
N ARG A 99 13.67 4.78 1.09
CA ARG A 99 13.56 5.49 -0.20
C ARG A 99 13.73 6.99 -0.06
N PHE A 100 13.24 7.58 1.03
CA PHE A 100 13.41 9.02 1.25
C PHE A 100 14.87 9.36 1.58
N ASP A 101 15.53 8.53 2.40
CA ASP A 101 16.95 8.68 2.70
C ASP A 101 17.80 8.59 1.41
N VAL A 102 17.54 7.58 0.57
CA VAL A 102 18.20 7.44 -0.73
C VAL A 102 17.94 8.64 -1.64
N PHE A 103 16.72 9.18 -1.60
CA PHE A 103 16.36 10.37 -2.37
C PHE A 103 17.17 11.59 -1.93
N VAL A 104 17.16 11.89 -0.63
CA VAL A 104 17.92 13.01 -0.04
C VAL A 104 19.41 12.86 -0.32
N ASP A 105 19.98 11.67 -0.17
CA ASP A 105 21.38 11.39 -0.51
C ASP A 105 21.70 11.69 -1.98
N GLY A 106 20.77 11.40 -2.89
CA GLY A 106 20.87 11.78 -4.30
C GLY A 106 20.95 13.29 -4.48
N ILE A 107 20.09 14.05 -3.79
CA ILE A 107 20.10 15.52 -3.80
C ILE A 107 21.40 16.08 -3.24
N VAL A 108 21.91 15.55 -2.13
CA VAL A 108 23.19 15.95 -1.52
C VAL A 108 24.35 15.74 -2.51
N ARG A 109 24.39 14.59 -3.17
CA ARG A 109 25.40 14.30 -4.21
C ARG A 109 25.29 15.29 -5.38
N GLN A 110 24.06 15.64 -5.79
CA GLN A 110 23.83 16.57 -6.89
C GLN A 110 24.24 18.01 -6.52
N ALA A 111 23.91 18.48 -5.32
CA ALA A 111 24.38 19.77 -4.81
C ALA A 111 25.91 19.85 -4.79
N SER A 112 26.56 18.77 -4.33
CA SER A 112 28.02 18.68 -4.25
C SER A 112 28.70 18.79 -5.62
N ARG A 113 28.06 18.30 -6.70
CA ARG A 113 28.58 18.45 -8.08
C ARG A 113 28.63 19.91 -8.53
N TYR A 114 27.80 20.78 -7.96
CA TYR A 114 27.81 22.22 -8.20
C TYR A 114 28.67 22.99 -7.17
N GLY A 115 29.41 22.29 -6.30
CA GLY A 115 30.20 22.91 -5.23
C GLY A 115 29.35 23.48 -4.09
N VAL A 116 28.07 23.12 -4.02
CA VAL A 116 27.14 23.61 -3.00
C VAL A 116 27.12 22.65 -1.82
N LYS A 117 27.37 23.18 -0.61
CA LYS A 117 27.20 22.43 0.62
C LYS A 117 25.71 22.36 0.97
N TYR A 118 25.14 21.17 0.91
CA TYR A 118 23.76 20.94 1.32
C TYR A 118 23.61 21.09 2.84
N ASP A 119 22.63 21.88 3.29
CA ASP A 119 22.29 22.05 4.71
C ASP A 119 20.85 21.58 4.96
N PRO A 120 20.65 20.45 5.65
CA PRO A 120 19.32 19.93 5.97
C PRO A 120 18.42 20.92 6.72
N ASN A 121 18.99 21.84 7.50
CA ASN A 121 18.20 22.81 8.28
C ASN A 121 17.62 23.91 7.39
N ILE A 122 18.35 24.32 6.35
CA ILE A 122 17.90 25.32 5.37
C ILE A 122 16.72 24.76 4.57
N TYR A 123 16.81 23.49 4.17
CA TYR A 123 15.82 22.82 3.35
C TYR A 123 14.73 22.08 4.15
N ARG A 124 14.79 22.12 5.49
CA ARG A 124 13.83 21.51 6.42
C ARG A 124 13.59 20.02 6.13
N THR A 125 14.66 19.34 5.76
CA THR A 125 14.64 17.93 5.35
C THR A 125 14.29 17.01 6.51
N ASP A 126 14.64 17.41 7.73
CA ASP A 126 14.27 16.76 8.98
C ASP A 126 12.75 16.69 9.17
N LEU A 127 12.05 17.81 8.93
CA LEU A 127 10.59 17.88 9.02
C LEU A 127 9.93 17.04 7.92
N ALA A 128 10.47 17.09 6.71
CA ALA A 128 9.98 16.30 5.59
C ALA A 128 10.16 14.80 5.84
N ASP A 129 11.32 14.38 6.36
CA ASP A 129 11.61 12.98 6.72
C ASP A 129 10.66 12.47 7.82
N ALA A 130 10.47 13.26 8.89
CA ALA A 130 9.55 12.89 9.96
C ALA A 130 8.11 12.73 9.46
N ALA A 131 7.63 13.66 8.62
CA ALA A 131 6.31 13.57 8.00
C ALA A 131 6.19 12.35 7.08
N TYR A 132 7.22 12.10 6.27
CA TYR A 132 7.30 10.96 5.37
C TYR A 132 7.21 9.64 6.12
N ARG A 133 8.06 9.42 7.14
CA ARG A 133 8.10 8.18 7.93
C ARG A 133 6.75 7.90 8.60
N ALA A 134 6.15 8.92 9.20
CA ALA A 134 4.84 8.79 9.83
C ALA A 134 3.74 8.41 8.80
N ALA A 135 3.73 9.08 7.65
CA ALA A 135 2.75 8.82 6.61
C ALA A 135 2.91 7.43 6.00
N VAL A 136 4.13 7.03 5.66
CA VAL A 136 4.45 5.70 5.10
C VAL A 136 4.05 4.60 6.07
N LYS A 137 4.43 4.71 7.35
CA LYS A 137 4.10 3.68 8.35
C LYS A 137 2.59 3.49 8.47
N ASN A 138 1.84 4.58 8.58
CA ASN A 138 0.38 4.53 8.67
C ASN A 138 -0.24 3.94 7.40
N ARG A 139 0.23 4.37 6.22
CA ARG A 139 -0.35 3.92 4.95
C ARG A 139 -0.02 2.46 4.63
N LEU A 140 1.21 2.02 4.91
CA LEU A 140 1.61 0.62 4.75
C LEU A 140 0.81 -0.30 5.66
N GLN A 141 0.60 0.09 6.92
CA GLN A 141 -0.19 -0.71 7.83
C GLN A 141 -1.62 -0.87 7.31
N ALA A 142 -2.26 0.24 6.90
CA ALA A 142 -3.60 0.21 6.32
C ALA A 142 -3.67 -0.66 5.05
N ALA A 143 -2.71 -0.52 4.13
CA ALA A 143 -2.67 -1.30 2.90
C ALA A 143 -2.46 -2.79 3.15
N ARG A 144 -1.58 -3.16 4.09
CA ARG A 144 -1.39 -4.58 4.49
C ARG A 144 -2.67 -5.15 5.07
N ASP A 145 -3.33 -4.43 5.99
CA ASP A 145 -4.56 -4.89 6.63
C ASP A 145 -5.68 -5.06 5.60
N SER A 146 -5.81 -4.09 4.68
CA SER A 146 -6.73 -4.13 3.54
C SER A 146 -6.50 -5.39 2.68
N VAL A 147 -5.29 -5.59 2.17
CA VAL A 147 -4.98 -6.74 1.31
C VAL A 147 -5.13 -8.08 2.05
N LYS A 148 -4.69 -8.17 3.30
CA LYS A 148 -4.85 -9.39 4.11
C LYS A 148 -6.33 -9.69 4.37
N SER A 149 -7.14 -8.67 4.63
CA SER A 149 -8.58 -8.84 4.82
C SER A 149 -9.25 -9.36 3.55
N GLU A 150 -8.85 -8.87 2.39
CA GLU A 150 -9.38 -9.32 1.09
C GLU A 150 -9.07 -10.81 0.87
N VAL A 151 -7.85 -11.26 1.17
CA VAL A 151 -7.50 -12.69 1.08
C VAL A 151 -8.37 -13.53 2.04
N GLN A 152 -8.60 -13.03 3.27
CA GLN A 152 -9.40 -13.74 4.28
C GLN A 152 -10.87 -13.93 3.88
N LEU A 153 -11.45 -13.03 3.07
CA LEU A 153 -12.83 -13.17 2.58
C LEU A 153 -13.06 -14.49 1.82
N TYR A 154 -12.01 -15.01 1.21
CA TYR A 154 -12.05 -16.21 0.36
C TYR A 154 -11.55 -17.47 1.05
N VAL A 155 -11.18 -17.40 2.34
CA VAL A 155 -10.82 -18.58 3.13
C VAL A 155 -12.09 -19.24 3.66
N PRO A 156 -12.37 -20.52 3.31
CA PRO A 156 -13.44 -21.25 3.94
C PRO A 156 -13.07 -21.50 5.41
N ASP A 157 -13.80 -20.84 6.29
CA ASP A 157 -13.69 -20.99 7.73
C ASP A 157 -14.05 -22.42 8.12
N ARG A 158 -13.03 -23.29 8.27
CA ARG A 158 -13.17 -24.70 8.70
C ARG A 158 -13.81 -24.82 10.10
N ALA A 159 -13.96 -23.72 10.85
CA ALA A 159 -14.65 -23.69 12.15
C ALA A 159 -16.12 -23.21 12.07
N SER A 160 -16.58 -22.73 10.91
CA SER A 160 -17.88 -22.03 10.81
C SER A 160 -19.11 -22.91 10.61
N GLU A 161 -18.98 -24.23 10.44
CA GLU A 161 -20.17 -25.08 10.29
C GLU A 161 -21.00 -25.20 11.58
N LYS A 162 -20.48 -24.81 12.76
CA LYS A 162 -21.24 -24.89 14.03
C LYS A 162 -21.27 -23.64 14.91
N LYS A 163 -20.52 -22.58 14.62
CA LYS A 163 -20.57 -21.29 15.35
C LYS A 163 -20.73 -20.10 14.40
N GLY A 164 -21.54 -20.31 13.37
CA GLY A 164 -21.73 -19.41 12.25
C GLY A 164 -22.11 -17.98 12.64
N TRP A 165 -21.61 -17.06 11.82
CA TRP A 165 -21.99 -15.64 11.65
C TRP A 165 -21.77 -14.66 12.80
N LYS A 166 -22.00 -15.00 14.08
CA LYS A 166 -21.78 -14.03 15.18
C LYS A 166 -20.31 -13.74 15.45
N ALA A 167 -19.44 -14.74 15.34
CA ALA A 167 -17.99 -14.55 15.49
C ALA A 167 -17.39 -13.74 14.32
N LYS A 168 -17.94 -13.91 13.10
CA LYS A 168 -17.54 -13.11 11.92
C LYS A 168 -17.97 -11.65 12.03
N LEU A 169 -19.13 -11.37 12.62
CA LEU A 169 -19.53 -10.00 12.92
C LEU A 169 -18.69 -9.40 14.04
N LEU A 170 -18.36 -10.15 15.10
CA LEU A 170 -17.56 -9.64 16.21
C LEU A 170 -16.10 -9.35 15.80
N SER A 171 -15.45 -10.20 15.01
CA SER A 171 -14.09 -9.89 14.54
C SER A 171 -14.07 -8.74 13.52
N ALA A 172 -15.12 -8.64 12.68
CA ALA A 172 -15.29 -7.48 11.81
C ALA A 172 -15.58 -6.21 12.64
N ASN A 173 -16.37 -6.30 13.71
CA ASN A 173 -16.71 -5.17 14.56
C ASN A 173 -15.50 -4.68 15.40
N GLU A 174 -14.66 -5.59 15.88
CA GLU A 174 -13.37 -5.25 16.51
C GLU A 174 -12.37 -4.64 15.51
N SER A 175 -12.50 -4.97 14.21
CA SER A 175 -11.76 -4.29 13.13
C SER A 175 -12.38 -2.94 12.73
N ILE A 176 -13.64 -2.68 13.11
CA ILE A 176 -14.42 -1.47 12.82
C ILE A 176 -14.35 -0.45 13.98
N GLU A 177 -13.83 -0.82 15.15
CA GLU A 177 -13.43 0.13 16.20
C GLU A 177 -12.10 0.85 15.88
N LEU A 178 -11.98 1.42 14.68
CA LEU A 178 -10.96 2.41 14.36
C LEU A 178 -11.59 3.64 13.70
N LYS A 179 -11.90 4.58 14.60
CA LYS A 179 -11.90 6.05 14.44
C LYS A 179 -12.86 6.66 13.39
N PRO A 180 -13.50 7.80 13.73
CA PRO A 180 -14.26 8.56 12.75
C PRO A 180 -13.37 9.00 11.58
N ASN A 181 -13.75 8.54 10.40
CA ASN A 181 -13.48 9.05 9.06
C ASN A 181 -12.66 10.34 8.95
N PHE A 182 -11.47 10.24 8.36
CA PHE A 182 -10.87 11.33 7.60
C PHE A 182 -10.38 10.78 6.25
N PHE A 183 -11.02 11.24 5.17
CA PHE A 183 -10.65 11.07 3.75
C PHE A 183 -10.98 9.75 3.02
N GLY A 184 -12.25 9.37 3.00
CA GLY A 184 -12.92 9.02 1.72
C GLY A 184 -12.61 7.67 1.04
N LEU A 185 -11.74 6.83 1.56
CA LEU A 185 -11.56 5.44 1.09
C LEU A 185 -12.28 4.48 2.05
N GLY A 186 -13.61 4.55 2.03
CA GLY A 186 -14.43 3.61 2.78
C GLY A 186 -14.39 2.24 2.12
N ILE A 187 -14.06 1.20 2.91
CA ILE A 187 -14.62 -0.13 2.69
C ILE A 187 -16.10 0.09 2.37
N ASN A 188 -16.54 -0.29 1.18
CA ASN A 188 -17.88 0.00 0.70
C ASN A 188 -18.87 -0.84 1.52
N LEU A 189 -19.26 -0.32 2.69
CA LEU A 189 -20.11 -0.96 3.68
C LEU A 189 -21.44 -1.37 3.04
N ASN A 190 -21.92 -0.57 2.08
CA ASN A 190 -23.11 -0.89 1.28
C ASN A 190 -22.90 -2.14 0.41
N ARG A 191 -21.71 -2.36 -0.15
CA ARG A 191 -21.38 -3.58 -0.93
C ARG A 191 -21.30 -4.82 -0.04
N PHE A 192 -20.73 -4.69 1.16
CA PHE A 192 -20.71 -5.77 2.15
C PHE A 192 -22.13 -6.12 2.63
N ILE A 193 -22.93 -5.11 2.99
CA ILE A 193 -24.34 -5.29 3.39
C ILE A 193 -25.14 -5.92 2.24
N SER A 194 -24.96 -5.46 1.01
CA SER A 194 -25.68 -6.01 -0.16
C SER A 194 -25.35 -7.47 -0.42
N GLN A 195 -24.07 -7.86 -0.32
CA GLN A 195 -23.65 -9.27 -0.48
C GLN A 195 -24.18 -10.18 0.63
N VAL A 196 -24.32 -9.65 1.86
CA VAL A 196 -24.92 -10.38 2.98
C VAL A 196 -26.43 -10.54 2.77
N VAL A 197 -27.11 -9.49 2.32
CA VAL A 197 -28.55 -9.50 2.03
C VAL A 197 -28.89 -10.46 0.87
N ASP A 198 -28.10 -10.45 -0.21
CA ASP A 198 -28.28 -11.36 -1.35
C ASP A 198 -28.12 -12.84 -0.98
N LYS A 199 -27.19 -13.15 -0.06
CA LYS A 199 -27.01 -14.51 0.47
C LYS A 199 -28.15 -14.96 1.39
N LEU A 200 -28.85 -14.03 2.03
CA LEU A 200 -30.01 -14.31 2.88
C LEU A 200 -31.30 -14.42 2.05
N GLY A 201 -31.43 -13.69 0.94
CA GLY A 201 -32.60 -13.71 0.06
C GLY A 201 -32.77 -15.01 -0.76
N LYS A 202 -31.69 -15.77 -0.98
CA LYS A 202 -31.70 -17.06 -1.70
C LYS A 202 -32.08 -18.28 -0.85
N ARG A 203 -32.49 -18.10 0.41
CA ARG A 203 -32.93 -19.18 1.32
C ARG A 203 -34.43 -19.12 1.65
N ARG A 204 -35.28 -18.76 0.69
CA ARG A 204 -36.73 -18.97 0.76
C ARG A 204 -37.20 -19.84 -0.39
#